data_AF-A0A133Y1X6-F1
#
_entry.id   AF-A0A133Y1X6-F1
#
_cell.length_a   1.000
_cell.length_b   1.000
_cell.length_c   1.000
_cell.angle_alpha   90.00
_cell.angle_beta   90.00
_cell.angle_gamma   90.00
#
_symmetry.space_group_name_H-M   'P 1'
#
loop_
_entity.id
_entity.type
_entity.pdbx_description
1 polymer ?
#
loop_
_entity_poly.entity_id
_entity_poly.type
_entity_poly.pdbx_seq_one_letter_code
_entity_poly.pdbx_strand_id
1 'polypeptide(L)' 'MPGTSRYITTKNRKNTPERLELKKYNPILKRYTIHREIK' A
#
# COMPACT_ATOMS: atom_id res chain seq x y z
N MET A 1 -5.72 -12.74 10.32
CA MET A 1 -6.15 -13.09 8.95
C MET A 1 -4.97 -13.02 8.00
N PRO A 2 -4.46 -14.16 7.51
CA PRO A 2 -3.41 -14.20 6.50
C PRO A 2 -4.05 -13.93 5.12
N GLY A 3 -4.32 -12.66 4.79
CA GLY A 3 -5.07 -12.33 3.58
C GLY A 3 -4.92 -10.90 3.06
N THR A 4 -4.09 -10.07 3.68
CA THR A 4 -3.83 -8.72 3.18
C THR A 4 -2.35 -8.58 2.93
N SER A 5 -1.96 -8.46 1.66
CA SER A 5 -0.61 -8.08 1.26
C SER A 5 -0.31 -6.67 1.77
N ARG A 6 0.24 -6.59 2.99
CA ARG A 6 0.63 -5.33 3.62
C ARG A 6 2.11 -5.10 3.36
N TYR A 7 2.40 -4.01 2.65
CA TYR A 7 3.76 -3.53 2.46
C TYR A 7 4.03 -2.41 3.46
N ILE A 8 5.17 -2.48 4.14
CA ILE A 8 5.64 -1.40 5.01
C ILE A 8 6.58 -0.55 4.16
N THR A 9 6.16 0.68 3.86
CA THR A 9 6.99 1.67 3.17
C THR A 9 7.13 2.90 4.07
N THR A 10 8.33 3.43 4.19
CA THR A 10 8.57 4.69 4.88
C THR A 10 8.30 5.85 3.93
N LYS A 11 7.48 6.82 4.37
CA LYS A 11 7.25 8.06 3.62
C LYS A 11 7.72 9.26 4.45
N ASN A 12 8.25 10.27 3.77
CA ASN A 12 8.59 11.54 4.42
C ASN A 12 7.32 12.38 4.60
N ARG A 13 6.75 12.33 5.80
CA ARG A 13 5.50 13.04 6.16
C ARG A 13 5.61 14.56 6.02
N LYS A 14 6.83 15.12 6.00
CA LYS A 14 7.05 16.58 5.88
C LYS A 14 6.81 17.10 4.46
N ASN A 15 7.20 16.32 3.44
CA ASN A 15 7.11 16.75 2.05
C ASN A 15 5.84 16.23 1.35
N THR A 16 5.25 15.13 1.83
CA THR A 16 4.03 14.53 1.28
C THR A 16 3.04 14.22 2.40
N PRO A 17 2.17 15.17 2.77
CA PRO A 17 1.15 14.97 3.81
C PRO A 17 -0.02 14.08 3.32
N GLU A 18 -0.22 13.97 2.01
CA GLU A 18 -1.32 13.20 1.42
C GLU A 18 -1.14 11.68 1.61
N ARG A 19 -2.27 10.96 1.55
CA ARG A 19 -2.27 9.50 1.64
C ARG A 19 -1.64 8.92 0.38
N LEU A 20 -0.67 8.03 0.56
CA LEU A 20 -0.02 7.38 -0.56
C LEU A 20 -0.91 6.28 -1.13
N GLU A 21 -1.15 6.33 -2.42
CA GLU A 21 -1.85 5.28 -3.17
C GLU A 21 -0.88 4.68 -4.20
N LEU A 22 -0.50 3.41 -3.99
CA LEU A 22 0.44 2.72 -4.87
C LEU A 22 -0.23 1.52 -5.53
N LYS A 23 -0.11 1.41 -6.85
CA LYS A 23 -0.43 0.17 -7.55
C LYS A 23 0.66 -0.86 -7.26
N LYS A 24 0.32 -1.91 -6.52
CA LYS A 24 1.22 -3.05 -6.26
C LYS A 24 0.54 -4.36 -6.61
N TYR A 25 1.36 -5.32 -7.03
CA TYR A 25 0.90 -6.67 -7.31
C TYR A 25 0.35 -7.31 -6.03
N ASN A 26 -0.87 -7.83 -6.11
CA ASN A 26 -1.47 -8.59 -5.04
C ASN A 26 -1.33 -10.08 -5.36
N PRO A 27 -0.46 -10.84 -4.67
CA PRO A 27 -0.26 -12.27 -4.91
C PRO A 27 -1.51 -13.12 -4.65
N ILE A 28 -2.45 -12.64 -3.84
CA ILE A 28 -3.70 -13.37 -3.53
C ILE A 28 -4.67 -13.27 -4.71
N LEU A 29 -4.84 -12.07 -5.26
CA LEU A 29 -5.74 -11.82 -6.39
C LEU A 29 -5.08 -12.01 -7.76
N LYS A 30 -3.76 -12.31 -7.76
CA LYS A 30 -2.88 -12.44 -8.93
C LYS A 30 -3.01 -11.28 -9.92
N ARG A 31 -3.23 -10.07 -9.41
CA ARG A 31 -3.42 -8.85 -10.21
C ARG A 31 -2.87 -7.64 -9.49
N TYR A 32 -2.61 -6.57 -10.23
CA TYR A 32 -2.24 -5.28 -9.64
C TYR A 32 -3.47 -4.61 -9.05
N THR A 33 -3.37 -4.25 -7.77
CA THR A 33 -4.41 -3.52 -7.05
C THR A 33 -3.85 -2.22 -6.49
N ILE A 34 -4.73 -1.26 -6.20
CA ILE A 34 -4.35 -0.01 -5.52
C ILE A 34 -4.29 -0.29 -4.03
N HIS A 35 -3.12 -0.05 -3.42
CA HIS A 35 -2.89 -0.17 -1.98
C HIS A 35 -2.85 1.23 -1.38
N ARG A 36 -3.74 1.46 -0.41
CA ARG A 36 -3.82 2.72 0.33
C ARG A 36 -3.12 2.54 1.68
N GLU A 37 -2.46 3.58 2.15
CA GLU A 37 -1.89 3.61 3.49
C GLU A 37 -2.98 3.39 4.56
N ILE A 38 -2.82 2.33 5.36
CA ILE A 38 -3.66 2.06 6.53
C ILE A 38 -2.93 2.70 7.73
N LYS A 39 -3.66 3.48 8.52
CA LYS A 39 -3.15 4.23 9.67
C LYS A 39 -2.64 3.33 10.78
#